data_AF-A0A2T2R1N4-F1
#
_entry.id   AF-A0A2T2R1N4-F1
#
_cell.length_a   1.000
_cell.length_b   1.000
_cell.length_c   1.000
_cell.angle_alpha   90.00
_cell.angle_beta   90.00
_cell.angle_gamma   90.00
#
_symmetry.space_group_name_H-M   'P 1'
#
loop_
_entity.id
_entity.type
_entity.pdbx_description
1 polymer ?
#
loop_
_entity_poly.entity_id
_entity_poly.type
_entity_poly.pdbx_seq_one_letter_code
_entity_poly.pdbx_strand_id
1 'polypeptide(L)' 'MSALALAFHRNGWKVSGSDKGFYPPVSTKLKESDIFFYPGWHPEKMTKNGDPDLVVVGNVAGSNNPEWEYTKENRIEYK' A
#
# COMPACT_ATOMS: atom_id res chain seq x y z
N MET A 1 3.99 8.37 1.19
CA MET A 1 4.91 7.20 1.11
C MET A 1 5.31 6.81 -0.32
N SER A 2 4.90 7.56 -1.35
CA SER A 2 5.00 7.14 -2.75
C SER A 2 6.43 6.99 -3.30
N ALA A 3 7.41 7.73 -2.77
CA ALA A 3 8.81 7.57 -3.17
C ALA A 3 9.37 6.18 -2.79
N LEU A 4 8.95 5.65 -1.64
CA LEU A 4 9.36 4.33 -1.18
C LEU A 4 8.72 3.22 -2.02
N ALA A 5 7.44 3.36 -2.35
CA ALA A 5 6.74 2.46 -3.26
C ALA A 5 7.45 2.34 -4.62
N LEU A 6 7.90 3.47 -5.18
CA LEU A 6 8.69 3.50 -6.42
C LEU A 6 10.05 2.80 -6.26
N ALA A 7 10.73 2.97 -5.13
CA ALA A 7 12.01 2.31 -4.88
C ALA A 7 11.87 0.79 -4.80
N PHE A 8 10.86 0.28 -4.08
CA PHE A 8 10.58 -1.15 -4.02
C PHE A 8 10.21 -1.72 -5.38
N HIS A 9 9.36 -1.02 -6.14
CA HIS A 9 8.99 -1.44 -7.48
C HIS A 9 10.22 -1.54 -8.40
N ARG A 10 11.12 -0.55 -8.36
CA ARG A 10 12.39 -0.58 -9.12
C ARG A 10 13.34 -1.71 -8.71
N ASN A 11 13.25 -2.16 -7.46
CA ASN A 11 13.98 -3.33 -6.96
C ASN A 11 13.31 -4.66 -7.33
N GLY A 12 12.26 -4.66 -8.16
CA GLY A 12 11.59 -5.86 -8.65
C GLY A 12 10.46 -6.39 -7.76
N TRP A 13 10.10 -5.66 -6.71
CA TRP A 13 8.98 -6.05 -5.83
C TRP A 13 7.64 -5.73 -6.50
N LYS A 14 6.65 -6.59 -6.25
CA LYS A 14 5.26 -6.28 -6.55
C LYS A 14 4.74 -5.33 -5.48
N VAL A 15 4.43 -4.10 -5.88
CA VAL A 15 4.01 -3.05 -4.95
C VAL A 15 2.56 -2.69 -5.26
N SER A 16 1.74 -2.68 -4.22
CA SER A 16 0.41 -2.08 -4.22
C SER A 16 0.30 -1.06 -3.08
N GLY A 17 -0.73 -0.22 -3.10
CA GLY A 17 -0.93 0.73 -2.01
C GLY A 17 -2.32 1.31 -1.90
N SER A 18 -2.67 1.67 -0.67
CA SER A 18 -3.89 2.38 -0.30
C SER A 18 -3.54 3.76 0.27
N ASP A 19 -4.35 4.77 -0.04
CA ASP A 19 -4.24 6.09 0.60
C ASP A 19 -5.62 6.78 0.59
N LYS A 20 -5.81 7.77 1.47
CA LYS A 20 -7.02 8.60 1.49
C LYS A 20 -7.18 9.41 0.20
N GLY A 21 -6.09 9.78 -0.44
CA GLY A 21 -6.13 10.59 -1.66
C GLY A 21 -4.86 10.51 -2.48
N PHE A 22 -5.04 10.45 -3.80
CA PHE A 22 -3.95 10.43 -4.77
C PHE A 22 -4.02 11.71 -5.60
N TYR A 23 -2.99 12.54 -5.49
CA TYR A 23 -2.94 13.83 -6.17
C TYR A 23 -1.72 13.94 -7.08
N PRO A 24 -1.85 14.60 -8.25
CA PRO A 24 -0.70 14.95 -9.07
C PRO A 24 0.28 15.84 -8.29
N PRO A 25 1.60 15.74 -8.53
CA PRO A 25 2.28 14.94 -9.56
C PRO A 25 2.59 13.49 -9.15
N VAL A 26 2.27 13.11 -7.92
CA VAL A 26 2.69 11.83 -7.34
C VAL A 26 1.87 10.66 -7.88
N SER A 27 0.56 10.84 -8.00
CA SER A 27 -0.34 9.83 -8.58
C SER A 27 0.01 9.51 -10.04
N THR A 28 0.38 10.52 -10.81
CA THR A 28 0.82 10.36 -12.21
C THR A 28 2.07 9.50 -12.30
N LYS A 29 3.10 9.77 -11.49
CA LYS A 29 4.34 8.97 -11.45
C LYS A 29 4.12 7.52 -11.04
N LEU A 30 3.23 7.26 -10.09
CA LEU A 30 2.88 5.90 -9.69
C LEU A 30 2.20 5.15 -10.83
N LYS A 31 1.28 5.82 -11.54
CA LYS A 31 0.57 5.24 -12.69
C LYS A 31 1.52 4.96 -13.87
N GLU A 32 2.46 5.86 -14.14
CA GLU A 32 3.51 5.66 -15.15
C GLU A 32 4.43 4.48 -14.81
N SER A 33 4.59 4.17 -13.53
CA SER A 33 5.42 3.06 -13.05
C SER A 33 4.61 1.76 -12.89
N ASP A 34 3.39 1.69 -13.42
CA ASP A 34 2.48 0.52 -13.35
C ASP A 34 2.25 -0.01 -11.91
N ILE A 35 2.32 0.88 -10.92
CA ILE A 35 2.04 0.53 -9.52
C ILE A 35 0.53 0.60 -9.31
N PHE A 36 -0.06 -0.51 -8.87
CA PHE A 36 -1.47 -0.55 -8.52
C PHE A 36 -1.73 0.20 -7.21
N PHE A 37 -2.64 1.17 -7.23
CA PHE A 37 -3.07 1.86 -6.03
C PHE A 37 -4.56 2.17 -6.04
N TYR A 38 -5.17 2.31 -4.86
CA TYR A 38 -6.61 2.55 -4.74
C TYR A 38 -6.96 3.47 -3.56
N PRO A 39 -8.02 4.28 -3.68
CA PRO A 39 -8.46 5.17 -2.61
C PRO A 39 -9.14 4.42 -1.47
N GLY A 40 -8.93 4.91 -0.25
CA GLY A 40 -9.48 4.34 0.97
C GLY A 40 -8.77 3.04 1.38
N TRP A 41 -9.27 2.42 2.44
CA TRP A 41 -8.69 1.19 3.00
C TRP A 41 -9.65 0.03 2.79
N HIS A 42 -9.17 -1.01 2.12
CA HIS A 42 -9.94 -2.16 1.70
C HIS A 42 -9.09 -3.43 1.83
N PRO A 43 -9.22 -4.20 2.93
CA PRO A 43 -8.50 -5.46 3.10
C PRO A 43 -8.66 -6.40 1.90
N GLU A 44 -9.85 -6.45 1.32
CA GLU A 44 -10.16 -7.26 0.13
C GLU A 44 -9.33 -6.87 -1.10
N LYS A 45 -8.98 -5.58 -1.25
CA LYS A 45 -8.12 -5.12 -2.35
C LYS A 45 -6.65 -5.37 -2.05
N MET A 46 -6.27 -5.25 -0.78
CA MET A 46 -4.91 -5.56 -0.29
C MET A 46 -4.57 -7.04 -0.55
N THR A 47 -5.50 -7.94 -0.28
CA THR A 47 -5.29 -9.40 -0.39
C THR A 47 -5.78 -10.02 -1.70
N LYS A 48 -6.20 -9.19 -2.67
CA LYS A 48 -6.77 -9.64 -3.96
C LYS A 48 -5.86 -10.65 -4.70
N ASN A 49 -4.55 -10.52 -4.55
CA ASN A 49 -3.56 -11.36 -5.21
C ASN A 49 -2.80 -12.29 -4.24
N GLY A 50 -3.36 -12.52 -3.04
CA GLY A 50 -2.69 -13.16 -1.91
C GLY A 50 -2.29 -12.16 -0.83
N ASP A 51 -1.91 -12.67 0.33
CA ASP A 51 -1.46 -11.84 1.45
C ASP A 51 -0.12 -11.17 1.14
N PRO A 52 0.07 -9.89 1.52
CA PRO A 52 1.36 -9.22 1.37
C PRO A 52 2.43 -9.88 2.24
N ASP A 53 3.65 -10.01 1.71
CA ASP A 53 4.81 -10.44 2.51
C ASP A 53 5.25 -9.36 3.51
N LEU A 54 5.03 -8.09 3.15
CA LEU A 54 5.37 -6.93 3.97
C LEU A 54 4.36 -5.80 3.77
N VAL A 55 3.89 -5.23 4.88
CA VAL A 55 3.02 -4.04 4.90
C VAL A 55 3.78 -2.85 5.47
N VAL A 56 3.97 -1.80 4.67
CA VAL A 56 4.59 -0.56 5.16
C VAL A 56 3.52 0.43 5.55
N VAL A 57 3.51 0.83 6.82
CA VAL A 57 2.46 1.65 7.41
C VAL A 57 2.97 3.06 7.64
N GLY A 58 2.31 4.03 7.00
CA GLY A 58 2.63 5.43 7.22
C GLY A 58 2.18 5.89 8.60
N ASN A 59 2.88 6.88 9.15
CA ASN A 59 2.64 7.46 10.48
C ASN A 59 1.19 7.97 10.72
N VAL A 60 0.37 8.09 9.66
CA VAL A 60 -1.01 8.61 9.68
C VAL A 60 -2.06 7.50 9.50
N ALA A 61 -1.66 6.22 9.51
CA ALA A 61 -2.61 5.12 9.62
C ALA A 61 -3.19 5.11 11.05
N GLY A 62 -4.24 5.90 11.26
CA GLY A 62 -4.97 5.90 12.53
C GLY A 62 -5.54 4.52 12.85
N SER A 63 -5.78 4.26 14.13
CA SER A 63 -6.21 2.98 14.71
C SER A 63 -7.52 2.37 14.15
N ASN A 64 -8.20 3.05 13.22
CA ASN A 64 -9.42 2.57 12.56
C ASN A 64 -9.16 2.13 11.11
N ASN A 65 -7.91 1.90 10.71
CA ASN A 65 -7.58 1.40 9.38
C ASN A 65 -7.87 -0.12 9.31
N PRO A 66 -8.87 -0.57 8.52
CA PRO A 66 -9.21 -2.00 8.42
C PRO A 66 -8.07 -2.84 7.83
N GLU A 67 -7.23 -2.29 6.96
CA GLU A 67 -6.04 -3.00 6.44
C GLU A 67 -4.99 -3.17 7.52
N TRP A 68 -4.90 -2.23 8.45
CA TRP A 68 -3.99 -2.33 9.60
C TRP A 68 -4.46 -3.38 10.60
N GLU A 69 -5.76 -3.41 10.91
CA GLU A 69 -6.33 -4.48 11.74
C GLU A 69 -6.10 -5.85 11.09
N TYR A 70 -6.38 -5.98 9.78
CA TYR A 70 -6.13 -7.21 9.04
C TYR A 70 -4.65 -7.66 9.12
N THR A 71 -3.72 -6.72 8.94
CA THR A 71 -2.28 -6.98 9.04
C THR A 71 -1.92 -7.58 10.40
N LYS A 72 -2.45 -7.00 11.49
CA LYS A 72 -2.23 -7.50 12.86
C LYS A 72 -2.87 -8.87 13.10
N GLU A 73 -4.12 -9.05 12.68
CA GLU A 73 -4.87 -10.30 12.85
C GLU A 73 -4.19 -11.48 12.16
N ASN A 74 -3.69 -11.26 10.94
CA ASN A 74 -3.03 -12.28 10.14
C ASN A 74 -1.52 -12.39 10.39
N ARG A 75 -0.98 -11.62 11.34
CA ARG A 75 0.45 -11.60 11.71
C ARG A 75 1.38 -11.36 10.51
N ILE A 76 0.93 -10.53 9.58
CA ILE A 76 1.72 -10.12 8.43
C ILE A 76 2.86 -9.22 8.92
N GLU A 77 4.07 -9.37 8.35
CA GLU A 77 5.19 -8.51 8.71
C GLU A 77 4.90 -7.05 8.32
N TYR A 78 5.19 -6.11 9.20
CA TYR A 78 4.97 -4.69 8.95
C TYR A 78 6.17 -3.83 9.38
N LYS A 79 6.29 -2.65 8.76
CA LYS A 79 7.30 -1.62 9.06
C LYS A 79 6.69 -0.23 9.11
#